data_AF-T0Y966-F1
#
_entry.id   AF-T0Y966-F1
#
_cell.length_a   1.000
_cell.length_b   1.000
_cell.length_c   1.000
_cell.angle_alpha   90.00
_cell.angle_beta   90.00
_cell.angle_gamma   90.00
#
_symmetry.space_group_name_H-M   'P 1'
#
loop_
_entity.id
_entity.type
_entity.pdbx_description
1 polymer ?
#
loop_
_entity_poly.entity_id
_entity_poly.type
_entity_poly.pdbx_seq_one_letter_code
_entity_poly.pdbx_strand_id
1 'polypeptide(L)'
;LPEHPSRVFSSASLGKAAFRARGVRPPNIEDGKLLGRVMASFYAGKVECRVVGRGVVDVAVLDFTSQYPSLFCLLRAERFLTAQSIEPHDSTEEVRAFIDSLTADDLLKRETWENPLLWTLCEVEADGEILPVRSPYSMKGDAPTIGWNHVKTEAGVTLPYLLPDVIAAKLLGGNAPKIVRAVSFVPIGKQHLEPISILGTEVGAEDNLILRLSEARIHEKSEKRAGWEARALGLK
;
A
#
# COMPACT_ATOMS: atom_id res chain seq x y z
N LEU A 1 25.24 -4.51 -6.62
CA LEU A 1 24.72 -4.90 -5.29
C LEU A 1 25.65 -5.93 -4.66
N PRO A 2 26.00 -5.83 -3.37
CA PRO A 2 26.96 -6.70 -2.70
C PRO A 2 26.34 -8.04 -2.25
N GLU A 3 25.51 -8.68 -3.07
CA GLU A 3 24.88 -9.97 -2.74
C GLU A 3 25.49 -11.09 -3.58
N HIS A 4 26.00 -12.13 -2.92
CA HIS A 4 26.51 -13.30 -3.63
C HIS A 4 25.36 -14.01 -4.37
N PRO A 5 25.54 -14.47 -5.62
CA PRO A 5 24.47 -15.11 -6.41
C PRO A 5 23.78 -16.28 -5.70
N SER A 6 24.51 -17.06 -4.89
CA SER A 6 23.93 -18.19 -4.12
C SER A 6 22.94 -17.77 -3.02
N ARG A 7 22.85 -16.47 -2.69
CA ARG A 7 21.88 -15.91 -1.73
C ARG A 7 20.69 -15.23 -2.41
N VAL A 8 20.65 -15.26 -3.75
CA VAL A 8 19.57 -14.72 -4.56
C VAL A 8 18.55 -15.82 -4.86
N PHE A 9 17.67 -16.07 -3.89
CA PHE A 9 16.60 -17.08 -4.01
C PHE A 9 15.41 -16.60 -4.86
N SER A 10 15.22 -15.29 -4.98
CA SER A 10 14.14 -14.69 -5.79
C SER A 10 14.46 -13.25 -6.19
N SER A 11 13.63 -12.64 -7.03
CA SER A 11 13.69 -11.20 -7.32
C SER A 11 13.56 -10.36 -6.05
N ALA A 12 12.81 -10.82 -5.05
CA ALA A 12 12.69 -10.14 -3.77
C ALA A 12 14.01 -10.12 -2.99
N SER A 13 14.89 -11.13 -3.16
CA SER A 13 16.23 -11.12 -2.57
C SER A 13 17.06 -9.95 -3.08
N LEU A 14 16.94 -9.59 -4.37
CA LEU A 14 17.62 -8.43 -4.96
C LEU A 14 17.08 -7.11 -4.39
N GLY A 15 15.76 -6.99 -4.21
CA GLY A 15 15.16 -5.81 -3.57
C GLY A 15 15.65 -5.63 -2.13
N LYS A 16 15.70 -6.70 -1.34
CA LYS A 16 16.26 -6.68 0.02
C LYS A 16 17.76 -6.34 0.02
N ALA A 17 18.51 -6.85 -0.96
CA ALA A 17 19.93 -6.52 -1.10
C ALA A 17 20.16 -5.04 -1.43
N ALA A 18 19.27 -4.41 -2.21
CA ALA A 18 19.33 -2.97 -2.47
C ALA A 18 19.15 -2.15 -1.19
N PHE A 19 18.13 -2.47 -0.38
CA PHE A 19 17.93 -1.79 0.91
C PHE A 19 19.11 -2.00 1.87
N ARG A 20 19.66 -3.23 1.96
CA ARG A 20 20.87 -3.50 2.76
C ARG A 20 22.09 -2.72 2.27
N ALA A 21 22.29 -2.66 0.96
CA ALA A 21 23.41 -1.91 0.36
C ALA A 21 23.32 -0.41 0.64
N ARG A 22 22.10 0.13 0.75
CA ARG A 22 21.83 1.51 1.18
C ARG A 22 21.96 1.74 2.69
N GLY A 23 22.22 0.70 3.48
CA GLY A 23 22.28 0.79 4.94
C GLY A 23 20.92 0.94 5.62
N VAL A 24 19.80 0.70 4.91
CA VAL A 24 18.45 0.84 5.49
C VAL A 24 18.23 -0.15 6.62
N ARG A 25 17.92 0.37 7.80
CA ARG A 25 17.41 -0.34 8.96
C ARG A 25 15.90 -0.11 9.02
N PRO A 26 15.08 -1.17 9.01
CA PRO A 26 13.63 -1.02 9.08
C PRO A 26 13.26 -0.41 10.45
N PRO A 27 12.41 0.63 10.49
CA PRO A 27 11.89 1.12 11.76
C PRO A 27 10.96 0.10 12.39
N ASN A 28 10.81 0.17 13.71
CA ASN A 28 9.98 -0.73 14.49
C ASN A 28 8.83 0.02 15.17
N ILE A 29 7.67 -0.62 15.29
CA ILE A 29 6.58 -0.19 16.18
C ILE A 29 6.72 -1.04 17.44
N GLU A 30 7.13 -0.42 18.56
CA GLU A 30 7.43 -1.15 19.80
C GLU A 30 6.20 -1.73 20.49
N ASP A 31 5.05 -1.04 20.39
CA ASP A 31 3.78 -1.56 20.92
C ASP A 31 3.30 -2.76 20.07
N GLY A 32 3.52 -3.96 20.60
CA GLY A 32 3.13 -5.21 19.94
C GLY A 32 1.62 -5.36 19.72
N LYS A 33 0.76 -4.73 20.53
CA LYS A 33 -0.69 -4.75 20.34
C LYS A 33 -1.07 -3.85 19.17
N LEU A 34 -0.48 -2.66 19.10
CA LEU A 34 -0.66 -1.74 17.97
C LEU A 34 -0.13 -2.36 16.67
N LEU A 35 1.08 -2.94 16.69
CA LEU A 35 1.65 -3.66 15.56
C LEU A 35 0.72 -4.79 15.09
N GLY A 36 0.19 -5.59 16.02
CA GLY A 36 -0.78 -6.64 15.71
C GLY A 36 -2.04 -6.11 15.02
N ARG A 37 -2.57 -4.96 15.45
CA ARG A 37 -3.71 -4.30 14.81
C ARG A 37 -3.38 -3.79 13.40
N VAL A 38 -2.21 -3.17 13.21
CA VAL A 38 -1.73 -2.75 11.87
C VAL A 38 -1.60 -3.95 10.94
N MET A 39 -0.99 -5.05 11.41
CA MET A 39 -0.88 -6.28 10.62
C MET A 39 -2.26 -6.86 10.28
N ALA A 40 -3.22 -6.83 11.22
CA ALA A 40 -4.58 -7.29 10.98
C ALA A 40 -5.32 -6.48 9.90
N SER A 41 -5.02 -5.18 9.76
CA SER A 41 -5.58 -4.31 8.71
C SER A 41 -5.00 -4.51 7.30
N PHE A 42 -4.00 -5.38 7.10
CA PHE A 42 -3.34 -5.51 5.78
C PHE A 42 -4.15 -6.34 4.77
N TYR A 43 -4.85 -5.70 3.84
CA TYR A 43 -5.54 -6.38 2.74
C TYR A 43 -4.74 -6.27 1.43
N ALA A 44 -4.62 -7.39 0.72
CA ALA A 44 -3.90 -7.47 -0.56
C ALA A 44 -4.79 -7.01 -1.73
N GLY A 45 -4.51 -7.50 -2.94
CA GLY A 45 -5.26 -7.14 -4.14
C GLY A 45 -6.77 -7.39 -4.01
N LYS A 46 -7.57 -6.48 -4.57
CA LYS A 46 -9.02 -6.60 -4.67
C LYS A 46 -9.40 -7.46 -5.87
N VAL A 47 -10.26 -8.44 -5.64
CA VAL A 47 -10.94 -9.23 -6.67
C VAL A 47 -12.43 -9.19 -6.38
N GLU A 48 -13.25 -8.98 -7.41
CA GLU A 48 -14.70 -8.95 -7.29
C GLU A 48 -15.38 -9.57 -8.51
N CYS A 49 -16.52 -10.21 -8.30
CA CYS A 49 -17.38 -10.73 -9.36
C CYS A 49 -18.73 -10.02 -9.29
N ARG A 50 -18.89 -8.93 -10.05
CA ARG A 50 -20.11 -8.10 -10.02
C ARG A 50 -21.19 -8.53 -11.01
N VAL A 51 -20.82 -9.25 -12.06
CA VAL A 51 -21.74 -9.70 -13.11
C VAL A 51 -21.63 -11.22 -13.24
N VAL A 52 -22.71 -11.93 -12.89
CA VAL A 52 -22.80 -13.39 -12.94
C VAL A 52 -23.98 -13.80 -13.82
N GLY A 53 -23.76 -14.74 -14.74
CA GLY A 53 -24.84 -15.33 -15.55
C GLY A 53 -25.47 -14.39 -16.58
N ARG A 54 -24.79 -13.30 -16.96
CA ARG A 54 -25.24 -12.36 -18.00
C ARG A 54 -24.14 -12.16 -19.03
N GLY A 55 -24.52 -12.03 -20.31
CA GLY A 55 -23.59 -11.61 -21.36
C GLY A 55 -23.21 -10.15 -21.19
N VAL A 56 -21.92 -9.83 -21.32
CA VAL A 56 -21.40 -8.46 -21.28
C VAL A 56 -20.90 -8.13 -22.68
N VAL A 57 -21.60 -7.24 -23.38
CA VAL A 57 -21.40 -7.01 -24.82
C VAL A 57 -20.45 -5.84 -25.14
N ASP A 58 -20.15 -4.98 -24.15
CA ASP A 58 -19.22 -3.86 -24.29
C ASP A 58 -18.29 -3.80 -23.08
N VAL A 59 -17.03 -4.21 -23.26
CA VAL A 59 -16.02 -4.25 -22.18
C VAL A 59 -14.79 -3.46 -22.62
N ALA A 60 -14.38 -2.50 -21.78
CA ALA A 60 -13.06 -1.92 -21.83
C ALA A 60 -12.21 -2.50 -20.70
N VAL A 61 -11.00 -2.98 -21.02
CA VAL A 61 -10.02 -3.40 -20.03
C VAL A 61 -9.12 -2.20 -19.73
N LEU A 62 -9.11 -1.78 -18.47
CA LEU A 62 -8.27 -0.71 -17.96
C LEU A 62 -7.29 -1.29 -16.94
N ASP A 63 -6.06 -0.80 -16.96
CA ASP A 63 -5.00 -1.22 -16.04
C ASP A 63 -4.16 0.00 -15.61
N PHE A 64 -3.62 -0.07 -14.40
CA PHE A 64 -2.76 0.96 -13.84
C PHE A 64 -1.31 0.72 -14.27
N THR A 65 -0.66 1.76 -14.78
CA THR A 65 0.79 1.69 -15.02
C THR A 65 1.53 1.65 -13.69
N SER A 66 2.23 0.55 -13.43
CA SER A 66 3.07 0.38 -12.25
C SER A 66 2.35 0.71 -10.93
N GLN A 67 1.15 0.15 -10.73
CA GLN A 67 0.25 0.53 -9.63
C GLN A 67 0.94 0.70 -8.27
N TYR A 68 1.66 -0.32 -7.80
CA TYR A 68 2.31 -0.28 -6.48
C TYR A 68 3.45 0.75 -6.39
N PRO A 69 4.41 0.82 -7.32
CA PRO A 69 5.39 1.92 -7.34
C PRO A 69 4.75 3.32 -7.39
N SER A 70 3.69 3.50 -8.18
CA SER A 70 2.99 4.78 -8.31
C SER A 70 2.33 5.17 -6.98
N LEU A 71 1.60 4.25 -6.33
CA LEU A 71 1.01 4.48 -5.01
C LEU A 71 2.07 4.71 -3.93
N PHE A 72 3.17 3.96 -3.95
CA PHE A 72 4.28 4.14 -3.02
C PHE A 72 4.85 5.57 -3.08
N CYS A 73 4.98 6.13 -4.28
CA CYS A 73 5.44 7.50 -4.47
C CYS A 73 4.37 8.53 -4.08
N LEU A 74 3.12 8.35 -4.50
CA LEU A 74 2.01 9.26 -4.17
C LEU A 74 1.77 9.35 -2.66
N LEU A 75 1.77 8.21 -1.96
CA LEU A 75 1.62 8.15 -0.50
C LEU A 75 2.87 8.62 0.26
N ARG A 76 3.93 9.01 -0.44
CA ARG A 76 5.24 9.35 0.12
C ARG A 76 5.77 8.26 1.07
N ALA A 77 5.55 6.99 0.75
CA ALA A 77 5.81 5.85 1.63
C ALA A 77 7.28 5.67 2.01
N GLU A 78 8.20 6.13 1.16
CA GLU A 78 9.66 6.01 1.36
C GLU A 78 10.12 6.61 2.69
N ARG A 79 9.49 7.70 3.13
CA ARG A 79 9.81 8.37 4.39
C ARG A 79 9.75 7.44 5.60
N PHE A 80 8.89 6.42 5.58
CA PHE A 80 8.82 5.43 6.64
C PHE A 80 9.97 4.44 6.54
N LEU A 81 10.31 3.95 5.34
CA LEU A 81 11.43 3.01 5.18
C LEU A 81 12.77 3.60 5.63
N THR A 82 12.94 4.91 5.48
CA THR A 82 14.19 5.62 5.78
C THR A 82 14.13 6.40 7.09
N ALA A 83 13.04 6.31 7.85
CA ALA A 83 12.93 6.98 9.13
C ALA A 83 13.92 6.39 10.16
N GLN A 84 14.24 7.15 11.21
CA GLN A 84 14.95 6.61 12.36
C GLN A 84 13.99 5.86 13.29
N SER A 85 12.78 6.39 13.46
CA SER A 85 11.69 5.75 14.20
C SER A 85 10.32 6.12 13.61
N ILE A 86 9.27 5.44 14.05
CA ILE A 86 7.88 5.76 13.72
C ILE A 86 7.15 6.01 15.03
N GLU A 87 6.56 7.20 15.16
CA GLU A 87 5.78 7.58 16.34
C GLU A 87 4.29 7.54 16.04
N PRO A 88 3.51 6.75 16.81
CA PRO A 88 2.06 6.78 16.72
C PRO A 88 1.50 7.96 17.53
N HIS A 89 0.48 8.63 17.00
CA HIS A 89 -0.31 9.60 17.78
C HIS A 89 -1.81 9.38 17.57
N ASP A 90 -2.61 9.76 18.56
CA ASP A 90 -4.07 9.84 18.38
C ASP A 90 -4.38 10.90 17.32
N SER A 91 -5.27 10.58 16.40
CA SER A 91 -5.70 11.45 15.30
C SER A 91 -7.20 11.29 15.03
N THR A 92 -7.95 10.86 16.05
CA THR A 92 -9.32 10.40 15.89
C THR A 92 -10.21 11.49 15.31
N GLU A 93 -10.12 12.71 15.84
CA GLU A 93 -10.98 13.82 15.39
C GLU A 93 -10.51 14.39 14.05
N GLU A 94 -9.20 14.46 13.81
CA GLU A 94 -8.63 14.90 12.53
C GLU A 94 -9.05 13.97 11.39
N VAL A 95 -9.01 12.66 11.63
CA VAL A 95 -9.41 11.65 10.65
C VAL A 95 -10.92 11.70 10.41
N ARG A 96 -11.75 11.88 11.44
CA ARG A 96 -13.20 12.07 11.27
C ARG A 96 -13.50 13.31 10.42
N ALA A 97 -12.91 14.46 10.75
CA ALA A 97 -13.10 15.69 9.98
C ALA A 97 -12.62 15.57 8.53
N PHE A 98 -11.48 14.90 8.31
CA PHE A 98 -10.97 14.62 6.97
C PHE A 98 -11.93 13.71 6.18
N ILE A 99 -12.39 12.61 6.77
CA ILE A 99 -13.31 11.68 6.12
C ILE A 99 -14.65 12.33 5.83
N ASP A 100 -15.20 13.13 6.73
CA ASP A 100 -16.50 13.79 6.53
C ASP A 100 -16.45 14.77 5.35
N SER A 101 -15.36 15.54 5.24
CA SER A 101 -15.16 16.52 4.16
C SER A 101 -14.73 15.93 2.81
N LEU A 102 -14.11 14.74 2.80
CA LEU A 102 -13.56 14.12 1.60
C LEU A 102 -14.64 13.79 0.56
N THR A 103 -14.44 14.25 -0.68
CA THR A 103 -15.29 13.92 -1.83
C THR A 103 -14.58 13.01 -2.83
N ALA A 104 -15.31 12.46 -3.80
CA ALA A 104 -14.71 11.67 -4.87
C ALA A 104 -13.75 12.50 -5.75
N ASP A 105 -14.04 13.78 -5.98
CA ASP A 105 -13.19 14.68 -6.79
C ASP A 105 -11.86 14.97 -6.09
N ASP A 106 -11.83 14.97 -4.76
CA ASP A 106 -10.60 15.13 -4.01
C ASP A 106 -9.63 13.96 -4.23
N LEU A 107 -10.14 12.75 -4.48
CA LEU A 107 -9.31 11.58 -4.77
C LEU A 107 -8.64 11.63 -6.15
N LEU A 108 -9.04 12.56 -7.02
CA LEU A 108 -8.37 12.83 -8.28
C LEU A 108 -7.19 13.80 -8.11
N LYS A 109 -7.05 14.41 -6.92
CA LYS A 109 -6.00 15.38 -6.60
C LYS A 109 -4.81 14.68 -5.95
N ARG A 110 -3.61 15.00 -6.40
CA ARG A 110 -2.36 14.42 -5.90
C ARG A 110 -2.15 14.72 -4.43
N GLU A 111 -2.51 15.91 -4.00
CA GLU A 111 -2.34 16.45 -2.64
C GLU A 111 -3.08 15.58 -1.61
N THR A 112 -4.24 15.03 -1.99
CA THR A 112 -5.01 14.09 -1.16
C THR A 112 -4.20 12.84 -0.85
N TRP A 113 -3.52 12.29 -1.85
CA TRP A 113 -2.67 11.11 -1.69
C TRP A 113 -1.39 11.37 -0.91
N GLU A 114 -0.92 12.62 -0.87
CA GLU A 114 0.26 13.01 -0.08
C GLU A 114 -0.07 13.32 1.39
N ASN A 115 -1.36 13.40 1.74
CA ASN A 115 -1.82 13.72 3.09
C ASN A 115 -1.32 12.67 4.11
N PRO A 116 -0.61 13.09 5.17
CA PRO A 116 -0.13 12.18 6.21
C PRO A 116 -1.19 11.30 6.86
N LEU A 117 -2.45 11.76 6.95
CA LEU A 117 -3.55 10.98 7.53
C LEU A 117 -3.83 9.67 6.77
N LEU A 118 -3.41 9.52 5.52
CA LEU A 118 -3.55 8.24 4.81
C LEU A 118 -2.74 7.10 5.45
N TRP A 119 -1.80 7.42 6.35
CA TRP A 119 -1.06 6.47 7.16
C TRP A 119 -1.67 6.34 8.57
N THR A 120 -2.98 6.13 8.61
CA THR A 120 -3.74 6.00 9.86
C THR A 120 -4.39 4.64 9.96
N LEU A 121 -4.18 3.97 11.10
CA LEU A 121 -4.98 2.84 11.54
C LEU A 121 -6.27 3.34 12.19
N CYS A 122 -7.41 2.89 11.67
CA CYS A 122 -8.75 3.19 12.17
C CYS A 122 -9.35 1.93 12.82
N GLU A 123 -9.82 2.06 14.05
CA GLU A 123 -10.69 1.07 14.70
C GLU A 123 -12.13 1.48 14.42
N VAL A 124 -12.87 0.66 13.67
CA VAL A 124 -14.21 1.03 13.19
C VAL A 124 -15.29 0.07 13.69
N GLU A 125 -16.45 0.63 14.03
CA GLU A 125 -17.71 -0.09 14.11
C GLU A 125 -18.41 0.01 12.75
N ALA A 126 -18.87 -1.12 12.22
CA ALA A 126 -19.54 -1.20 10.93
C ALA A 126 -21.03 -1.52 11.10
N ASP A 127 -21.88 -0.89 10.30
CA ASP A 127 -23.33 -1.12 10.23
C ASP A 127 -23.82 -1.32 8.79
N GLY A 128 -23.15 -2.22 8.07
CA GLY A 128 -23.51 -2.64 6.73
C GLY A 128 -22.62 -2.10 5.62
N GLU A 129 -21.55 -1.36 5.95
CA GLU A 129 -20.58 -0.88 4.97
C GLU A 129 -19.86 -2.04 4.28
N ILE A 130 -19.42 -1.80 3.05
CA ILE A 130 -18.67 -2.78 2.26
C ILE A 130 -17.19 -2.66 2.64
N LEU A 131 -16.70 -3.65 3.37
CA LEU A 131 -15.32 -3.70 3.90
C LEU A 131 -14.63 -5.01 3.50
N PRO A 132 -13.30 -5.02 3.34
CA PRO A 132 -12.56 -6.24 3.11
C PRO A 132 -12.53 -7.09 4.41
N VAL A 133 -12.74 -8.39 4.26
CA VAL A 133 -12.70 -9.38 5.35
C VAL A 133 -11.95 -10.62 4.88
N ARG A 134 -11.07 -11.13 5.74
CA ARG A 134 -10.44 -12.44 5.56
C ARG A 134 -11.36 -13.53 6.11
N SER A 135 -11.84 -14.41 5.24
CA SER A 135 -12.76 -15.49 5.60
C SER A 135 -12.57 -16.71 4.70
N PRO A 136 -12.85 -17.94 5.16
CA PRO A 136 -13.01 -19.08 4.26
C PRO A 136 -14.28 -18.89 3.40
N TYR A 137 -14.09 -18.56 2.11
CA TYR A 137 -15.19 -18.49 1.14
C TYR A 137 -15.49 -19.83 0.46
N SER A 138 -14.73 -20.87 0.80
CA SER A 138 -14.92 -22.24 0.32
C SER A 138 -15.33 -23.14 1.46
N MET A 139 -16.38 -23.94 1.23
CA MET A 139 -16.86 -24.96 2.17
C MET A 139 -15.87 -26.12 2.36
N LYS A 140 -14.83 -26.21 1.53
CA LYS A 140 -13.84 -27.30 1.54
C LYS A 140 -12.68 -27.09 2.52
N GLY A 141 -12.72 -26.02 3.32
CA GLY A 141 -11.67 -25.71 4.30
C GLY A 141 -10.40 -25.13 3.68
N ASP A 142 -10.52 -24.45 2.53
CA ASP A 142 -9.40 -23.73 1.93
C ASP A 142 -8.91 -22.60 2.85
N ALA A 143 -7.64 -22.21 2.67
CA ALA A 143 -7.04 -21.12 3.42
C ALA A 143 -7.91 -19.84 3.29
N PRO A 144 -8.10 -19.06 4.38
CA PRO A 144 -8.87 -17.83 4.33
C PRO A 144 -8.36 -16.90 3.22
N THR A 145 -9.29 -16.39 2.43
CA THR A 145 -9.04 -15.44 1.34
C THR A 145 -9.71 -14.10 1.67
N ILE A 146 -9.46 -13.06 0.88
CA ILE A 146 -10.03 -11.72 1.08
C ILE A 146 -11.26 -11.56 0.17
N GLY A 147 -12.35 -11.10 0.74
CA GLY A 147 -13.55 -10.69 0.01
C GLY A 147 -14.10 -9.38 0.57
N TRP A 148 -14.78 -8.61 -0.28
CA TRP A 148 -15.44 -7.36 0.09
C TRP A 148 -16.91 -7.66 0.36
N ASN A 149 -17.33 -7.55 1.63
CA ASN A 149 -18.68 -7.91 2.06
C ASN A 149 -19.34 -6.75 2.79
N HIS A 150 -20.66 -6.83 2.91
CA HIS A 150 -21.38 -6.05 3.92
C HIS A 150 -21.00 -6.54 5.31
N VAL A 151 -20.42 -5.66 6.12
CA VAL A 151 -19.95 -5.98 7.46
C VAL A 151 -20.81 -5.25 8.48
N LYS A 152 -21.26 -5.97 9.51
CA LYS A 152 -21.92 -5.41 10.68
C LYS A 152 -21.20 -5.91 11.93
N THR A 153 -20.85 -5.01 12.83
CA THR A 153 -20.25 -5.33 14.11
C THR A 153 -21.29 -5.26 15.22
N GLU A 154 -21.09 -6.05 16.28
CA GLU A 154 -21.82 -5.85 17.54
C GLU A 154 -21.41 -4.52 18.18
N ALA A 155 -22.25 -3.95 19.03
CA ALA A 155 -21.96 -2.69 19.70
C ALA A 155 -20.69 -2.80 20.56
N GLY A 156 -19.76 -1.86 20.41
CA GLY A 156 -18.46 -1.87 21.10
C GLY A 156 -17.39 -2.77 20.48
N VAL A 157 -17.72 -3.53 19.43
CA VAL A 157 -16.75 -4.36 18.71
C VAL A 157 -16.17 -3.57 17.53
N THR A 158 -14.85 -3.43 17.51
CA THR A 158 -14.14 -2.70 16.45
C THR A 158 -13.23 -3.60 15.62
N LEU A 159 -13.19 -3.30 14.32
CA LEU A 159 -12.30 -3.94 13.35
C LEU A 159 -11.22 -2.95 12.88
N PRO A 160 -9.95 -3.40 12.73
CA PRO A 160 -8.87 -2.54 12.28
C PRO A 160 -8.81 -2.43 10.75
N TYR A 161 -8.76 -1.20 10.25
CA TYR A 161 -8.57 -0.87 8.83
C TYR A 161 -7.58 0.29 8.67
N LEU A 162 -6.84 0.34 7.57
CA LEU A 162 -6.14 1.58 7.23
C LEU A 162 -7.12 2.57 6.61
N LEU A 163 -6.84 3.87 6.75
CA LEU A 163 -7.72 4.92 6.26
C LEU A 163 -8.15 4.76 4.78
N PRO A 164 -7.28 4.30 3.84
CA PRO A 164 -7.71 4.04 2.46
C PRO A 164 -8.86 3.02 2.34
N ASP A 165 -8.94 2.02 3.21
CA ASP A 165 -10.05 1.04 3.21
C ASP A 165 -11.35 1.70 3.72
N VAL A 166 -11.25 2.60 4.70
CA VAL A 166 -12.38 3.39 5.22
C VAL A 166 -12.90 4.36 4.15
N ILE A 167 -12.00 5.00 3.40
CA ILE A 167 -12.34 5.83 2.24
C ILE A 167 -13.05 4.99 1.18
N ALA A 168 -12.52 3.79 0.86
CA ALA A 168 -13.14 2.90 -0.11
C ALA A 168 -14.56 2.48 0.34
N ALA A 169 -14.78 2.20 1.62
CA ALA A 169 -16.10 1.92 2.16
C ALA A 169 -17.06 3.11 1.98
N LYS A 170 -16.62 4.34 2.25
CA LYS A 170 -17.39 5.56 1.98
C LYS A 170 -17.79 5.68 0.52
N LEU A 171 -16.87 5.44 -0.42
CA LEU A 171 -17.16 5.52 -1.86
C LEU A 171 -18.15 4.46 -2.32
N LEU A 172 -18.09 3.26 -1.73
CA LEU A 172 -18.96 2.15 -2.10
C LEU A 172 -20.36 2.26 -1.50
N GLY A 173 -20.49 2.78 -0.28
CA GLY A 173 -21.75 2.83 0.47
C GLY A 173 -22.35 4.23 0.68
N GLY A 174 -21.65 5.29 0.28
CA GLY A 174 -22.03 6.69 0.49
C GLY A 174 -21.59 7.27 1.84
N ASN A 175 -21.47 6.44 2.88
CA ASN A 175 -21.04 6.84 4.22
C ASN A 175 -19.84 5.99 4.70
N ALA A 176 -18.95 6.61 5.47
CA ALA A 176 -17.86 5.89 6.12
C ALA A 176 -18.37 5.15 7.36
N PRO A 177 -17.76 3.99 7.73
CA PRO A 177 -18.06 3.34 8.99
C PRO A 177 -17.67 4.24 10.17
N LYS A 178 -18.29 4.01 11.33
CA LYS A 178 -18.03 4.81 12.53
C LYS A 178 -16.61 4.57 13.03
N ILE A 179 -15.76 5.59 12.92
CA ILE A 179 -14.38 5.58 13.43
C ILE A 179 -14.41 5.79 14.95
N VAL A 180 -14.17 4.73 15.72
CA VAL A 180 -14.15 4.80 17.20
C VAL A 180 -12.82 5.38 17.69
N ARG A 181 -11.71 5.01 17.05
CA ARG A 181 -10.36 5.47 17.37
C ARG A 181 -9.51 5.50 16.11
N ALA A 182 -8.61 6.47 15.98
CA ALA A 182 -7.66 6.55 14.88
C ALA A 182 -6.23 6.87 15.37
N VAL A 183 -5.25 6.13 14.86
CA VAL A 183 -3.82 6.34 15.17
C VAL A 183 -3.05 6.58 13.87
N SER A 184 -2.52 7.79 13.72
CA SER A 184 -1.64 8.13 12.61
C SER A 184 -0.21 7.75 12.94
N PHE A 185 0.55 7.35 11.93
CA PHE A 185 1.98 7.05 12.05
C PHE A 185 2.81 8.18 11.46
N VAL A 186 3.73 8.72 12.27
CA VAL A 186 4.62 9.82 11.87
C VAL A 186 6.06 9.30 11.78
N PRO A 187 6.74 9.45 10.63
CA PRO A 187 8.16 9.13 10.52
C PRO A 187 8.99 10.19 11.24
N ILE A 188 9.94 9.78 12.09
CA ILE A 188 10.81 10.69 12.83
C ILE A 188 12.25 10.54 12.35
N GLY A 189 12.84 11.68 12.00
CA GLY A 189 14.19 11.75 11.45
C GLY A 189 14.37 11.01 10.13
N LYS A 190 15.55 11.13 9.54
CA LYS A 190 16.00 10.31 8.41
C LYS A 190 17.30 9.63 8.82
N GLN A 191 17.41 8.33 8.58
CA GLN A 191 18.66 7.61 8.80
C GLN A 191 19.67 7.95 7.70
N HIS A 192 20.96 7.81 8.00
CA HIS A 192 21.99 7.95 6.98
C HIS A 192 21.88 6.81 5.96
N LEU A 193 21.94 7.15 4.67
CA LEU A 193 21.82 6.19 3.57
C LEU A 193 23.06 6.25 2.68
N GLU A 194 23.55 5.08 2.30
CA GLU A 194 24.64 4.98 1.35
C GLU A 194 24.12 5.13 -0.09
N PRO A 195 24.80 5.91 -0.95
CA PRO A 195 24.48 5.94 -2.37
C PRO A 195 24.78 4.57 -3.00
N ILE A 196 23.97 4.16 -3.97
CA ILE A 196 24.14 2.89 -4.66
C ILE A 196 23.91 3.02 -6.17
N SER A 197 24.49 2.11 -6.93
CA SER A 197 24.23 1.94 -8.36
C SER A 197 23.55 0.59 -8.62
N ILE A 198 22.43 0.61 -9.35
CA ILE A 198 21.72 -0.59 -9.80
C ILE A 198 21.58 -0.53 -11.31
N LEU A 199 22.21 -1.46 -12.02
CA LEU A 199 22.16 -1.55 -13.49
C LEU A 199 22.52 -0.22 -14.20
N GLY A 200 23.51 0.51 -13.66
CA GLY A 200 23.93 1.81 -14.18
C GLY A 200 23.01 2.98 -13.81
N THR A 201 21.95 2.74 -13.03
CA THR A 201 21.14 3.80 -12.42
C THR A 201 21.73 4.17 -11.07
N GLU A 202 22.26 5.39 -10.98
CA GLU A 202 22.72 5.96 -9.71
C GLU A 202 21.53 6.42 -8.86
N VAL A 203 21.58 6.04 -7.59
CA VAL A 203 20.60 6.41 -6.56
C VAL A 203 21.38 7.02 -5.40
N GLY A 204 21.27 8.34 -5.24
CA GLY A 204 21.92 9.09 -4.18
C GLY A 204 21.35 8.78 -2.80
N ALA A 205 22.04 9.25 -1.75
CA ALA A 205 21.61 9.11 -0.36
C ALA A 205 20.20 9.69 -0.13
N GLU A 206 19.91 10.85 -0.75
CA GLU A 206 18.63 11.55 -0.60
C GLU A 206 17.53 11.06 -1.55
N ASP A 207 17.88 10.22 -2.52
CA ASP A 207 16.95 9.79 -3.57
C ASP A 207 15.98 8.71 -3.09
N ASN A 208 14.72 8.83 -3.52
CA ASN A 208 13.73 7.76 -3.37
C ASN A 208 14.09 6.58 -4.29
N LEU A 209 14.44 5.43 -3.70
CA LEU A 209 14.87 4.23 -4.43
C LEU A 209 13.85 3.80 -5.49
N ILE A 210 12.58 3.71 -5.10
CA ILE A 210 11.53 3.14 -5.91
C ILE A 210 11.19 4.08 -7.08
N LEU A 211 11.19 5.38 -6.83
CA LEU A 211 10.98 6.39 -7.87
C LEU A 211 12.10 6.33 -8.91
N ARG A 212 13.37 6.39 -8.49
CA ARG A 212 14.52 6.39 -9.40
C ARG A 212 14.57 5.14 -10.28
N LEU A 213 14.32 3.96 -9.70
CA LEU A 213 14.29 2.72 -10.47
C LEU A 213 13.08 2.63 -11.40
N SER A 214 11.94 3.24 -11.03
CA SER A 214 10.75 3.31 -11.89
C SER A 214 10.99 4.24 -13.09
N GLU A 215 11.58 5.41 -12.87
CA GLU A 215 11.98 6.36 -13.92
C GLU A 215 12.99 5.74 -14.89
N ALA A 216 14.03 5.08 -14.36
CA ALA A 216 15.03 4.40 -15.19
C ALA A 216 14.40 3.30 -16.07
N ARG A 217 13.46 2.53 -15.52
CA ARG A 217 12.72 1.50 -16.28
C ARG A 217 11.85 2.11 -17.38
N ILE A 218 11.20 3.24 -17.12
CA ILE A 218 10.38 3.95 -18.13
C ILE A 218 11.29 4.44 -19.26
N HIS A 219 12.42 5.07 -18.90
CA HIS A 219 13.40 5.58 -19.85
C HIS A 219 13.96 4.45 -20.75
N GLU A 220 14.38 3.33 -20.15
CA GLU A 220 14.87 2.16 -20.91
C GLU A 220 13.83 1.65 -21.92
N LYS A 221 12.56 1.56 -21.51
CA LYS A 221 11.46 1.14 -22.38
C LYS A 221 11.20 2.12 -23.52
N SER A 222 11.28 3.43 -23.24
CA SER A 222 11.07 4.46 -24.27
C SER A 222 12.20 4.50 -25.30
N GLU A 223 13.45 4.28 -24.87
CA GLU A 223 14.61 4.36 -25.76
C GLU A 223 14.83 3.09 -26.59
N LYS A 224 14.10 2.00 -26.32
CA LYS A 224 14.16 0.74 -27.08
C LYS A 224 15.58 0.24 -27.32
N ARG A 225 16.46 0.37 -26.32
CA ARG A 225 17.85 -0.11 -26.40
C ARG A 225 17.88 -1.61 -26.75
N ALA A 226 18.93 -2.07 -27.43
CA ALA A 226 19.03 -3.46 -27.88
C ALA A 226 18.66 -4.48 -26.77
N GLY A 227 17.79 -5.43 -27.11
CA GLY A 227 17.26 -6.45 -26.19
C GLY A 227 16.10 -6.02 -25.31
N TRP A 228 15.52 -4.82 -25.50
CA TRP A 228 14.37 -4.33 -24.73
C TRP A 228 13.12 -5.21 -24.89
N GLU A 229 12.89 -5.81 -26.08
CA GLU A 229 11.73 -6.67 -26.35
C GLU A 229 11.74 -7.93 -25.48
N ALA A 230 12.88 -8.62 -25.38
CA ALA A 230 13.04 -9.80 -24.54
C ALA A 230 12.79 -9.49 -23.06
N ARG A 231 13.36 -8.36 -22.59
CA ARG A 231 13.17 -7.87 -21.21
C ARG A 231 11.74 -7.40 -20.93
N ALA A 232 11.03 -6.89 -21.93
CA ALA A 232 9.64 -6.43 -21.81
C ALA A 232 8.64 -7.60 -21.75
N LEU A 233 8.95 -8.73 -22.40
CA LEU A 233 8.13 -9.95 -22.40
C LEU A 233 8.26 -10.80 -21.13
N GLY A 234 9.10 -10.40 -20.17
CA GLY A 234 9.36 -11.18 -18.95
C GLY A 234 10.09 -12.49 -19.21
N LEU A 235 10.53 -12.72 -20.45
CA LEU A 235 11.36 -13.84 -20.84
C LEU A 235 12.79 -13.50 -20.44
N LYS A 236 13.27 -14.20 -19.41
CA LYS A 236 14.67 -14.19 -19.00
C LYS A 236 15.55 -14.84 -20.07
#